data_AF-A0A520YGH6-F1
#
_entry.id   AF-A0A520YGH6-F1
#
_cell.length_a   1.000
_cell.length_b   1.000
_cell.length_c   1.000
_cell.angle_alpha   90.00
_cell.angle_beta   90.00
_cell.angle_gamma   90.00
#
_symmetry.space_group_name_H-M   'P 1'
#
loop_
_entity.id
_entity.type
_entity.pdbx_description
1 polymer ?
#
loop_
_entity_poly.entity_id
_entity_poly.type
_entity_poly.pdbx_seq_one_letter_code
_entity_poly.pdbx_strand_id
1 'polypeptide(L)'
;MTTPSKTRVLTGITTTGTPHLGNYVGAIKPAVAASKDPAVDSFLFLADYHALIKNHDPAQVHQSSVEIAATWLALGLDPAQVTFYRQSDVPDITELTWILTCWTAKGLMNRAHAYKAAVQTNEEAGEDNDFGIT
;
A
#
# COMPACT_ATOMS: atom_id res chain seq x y z
N MET A 1 -7.46 -35.07 -4.59
CA MET A 1 -6.49 -34.44 -5.51
C MET A 1 -6.06 -33.14 -4.85
N THR A 2 -4.83 -33.02 -4.39
CA THR A 2 -4.30 -31.76 -3.83
C THR A 2 -4.04 -30.81 -4.97
N THR A 3 -4.84 -29.74 -5.06
CA THR A 3 -4.59 -28.63 -5.97
C THR A 3 -3.14 -28.16 -5.76
N PRO A 4 -2.33 -27.96 -6.82
CA PRO A 4 -0.97 -27.46 -6.65
C PRO A 4 -1.01 -26.15 -5.86
N SER A 5 -0.11 -26.02 -4.88
CA SER A 5 0.00 -24.84 -4.03
C SER A 5 0.36 -23.64 -4.90
N LYS A 6 -0.58 -22.71 -5.08
CA LYS A 6 -0.31 -21.43 -5.76
C LYS A 6 0.56 -20.54 -4.87
N THR A 7 1.41 -19.73 -5.50
CA THR A 7 2.18 -18.71 -4.79
C THR A 7 1.29 -17.49 -4.57
N ARG A 8 1.05 -17.11 -3.31
CA ARG A 8 0.29 -15.90 -2.99
C ARG A 8 1.17 -14.66 -3.09
N VAL A 9 0.69 -13.66 -3.83
CA VAL A 9 1.37 -12.38 -4.03
C VAL A 9 0.45 -11.26 -3.56
N LEU A 10 0.91 -10.44 -2.61
CA LEU A 10 0.19 -9.27 -2.11
C LEU A 10 0.92 -7.99 -2.55
N THR A 11 0.22 -7.08 -3.22
CA THR A 11 0.75 -5.77 -3.64
C THR A 11 -0.12 -4.65 -3.07
N GLY A 12 0.50 -3.73 -2.34
CA GLY A 12 -0.14 -2.50 -1.86
C GLY A 12 0.11 -1.33 -2.82
N ILE A 13 -0.95 -0.61 -3.16
CA ILE A 13 -0.92 0.54 -4.05
C ILE A 13 -1.27 1.79 -3.24
N THR A 14 -0.31 2.69 -3.05
CA THR A 14 -0.55 3.95 -2.33
C THR A 14 -1.44 4.88 -3.13
N THR A 15 -2.47 5.42 -2.48
CA THR A 15 -3.44 6.35 -3.09
C THR A 15 -3.03 7.82 -2.91
N THR A 16 -1.84 8.15 -3.40
CA THR A 16 -1.30 9.51 -3.35
C THR A 16 -1.08 10.05 -4.76
N GLY A 17 -2.05 10.81 -5.26
CA GLY A 17 -2.01 11.46 -6.58
C GLY A 17 -2.47 10.56 -7.73
N THR A 18 -2.21 11.00 -8.96
CA THR A 18 -2.62 10.34 -10.20
C THR A 18 -1.46 9.51 -10.79
N PRO A 19 -1.70 8.26 -11.23
CA PRO A 19 -0.66 7.44 -11.87
C PRO A 19 -0.01 8.10 -13.09
N HIS A 20 1.30 7.98 -13.21
CA HIS A 20 2.07 8.45 -14.36
C HIS A 20 2.76 7.29 -15.10
N LEU A 21 3.41 7.59 -16.23
CA LEU A 21 4.04 6.59 -17.10
C LEU A 21 5.08 5.71 -16.36
N GLY A 22 5.82 6.30 -15.42
CA GLY A 22 6.73 5.54 -14.54
C GLY A 22 6.04 4.44 -13.74
N ASN A 23 4.84 4.68 -13.19
CA ASN A 23 4.08 3.65 -12.49
C ASN A 23 3.62 2.56 -13.45
N TYR A 24 3.20 2.92 -14.66
CA TYR A 24 2.76 1.96 -15.66
C TYR A 24 3.88 0.98 -16.03
N VAL A 25 5.04 1.51 -16.42
CA VAL A 25 6.18 0.70 -16.85
C VAL A 25 6.78 -0.09 -15.68
N GLY A 26 6.91 0.55 -14.52
CA GLY A 26 7.61 -0.02 -13.36
C GLY A 26 6.78 -0.99 -12.53
N ALA A 27 5.46 -0.83 -12.47
CA ALA A 27 4.61 -1.58 -11.54
C ALA A 27 3.36 -2.17 -12.19
N ILE A 28 2.54 -1.37 -12.88
CA ILE A 28 1.22 -1.81 -13.35
C ILE A 28 1.34 -2.90 -14.42
N LYS A 29 2.10 -2.63 -15.48
CA LYS A 29 2.30 -3.58 -16.59
C LYS A 29 2.86 -4.93 -16.11
N PRO A 30 3.94 -5.00 -15.32
CA PRO A 30 4.46 -6.28 -14.84
C PRO A 30 3.50 -6.98 -13.87
N ALA A 31 2.78 -6.24 -13.00
CA ALA A 31 1.82 -6.85 -12.07
C ALA A 31 0.62 -7.48 -12.80
N VAL A 32 0.06 -6.80 -13.80
CA VAL A 32 -1.03 -7.34 -14.65
C VAL A 32 -0.56 -8.54 -15.47
N ALA A 33 0.70 -8.55 -15.91
CA ALA A 33 1.25 -9.71 -16.62
C ALA A 33 1.42 -10.91 -15.68
N ALA A 34 1.97 -10.68 -14.48
CA ALA A 34 2.18 -11.73 -13.48
C ALA A 34 0.87 -12.32 -12.94
N SER A 35 -0.18 -11.50 -12.82
CA SER A 35 -1.47 -11.96 -12.30
C SER A 35 -2.20 -12.93 -13.23
N LYS A 36 -1.76 -13.07 -14.49
CA LYS A 36 -2.33 -14.01 -15.47
C LYS A 36 -1.72 -15.42 -15.36
N ASP A 37 -0.66 -15.60 -14.58
CA ASP A 37 -0.06 -16.90 -14.35
C ASP A 37 -0.99 -17.75 -13.45
N PRO A 38 -1.48 -18.92 -13.92
CA PRO A 38 -2.36 -19.77 -13.13
C PRO A 38 -1.70 -20.31 -11.84
N ALA A 39 -0.37 -20.29 -11.73
CA ALA A 39 0.37 -20.66 -10.52
C ALA A 39 0.40 -19.55 -9.46
N VAL A 40 -0.09 -18.35 -9.78
CA VAL A 40 -0.11 -17.19 -8.88
C VAL A 40 -1.53 -16.96 -8.32
N ASP A 41 -1.59 -16.60 -7.05
CA ASP A 41 -2.80 -16.14 -6.36
C ASP A 41 -2.59 -14.66 -5.97
N SER A 42 -3.08 -13.74 -6.80
CA SER A 42 -2.78 -12.30 -6.69
C SER A 42 -3.80 -11.54 -5.84
N PHE A 43 -3.29 -10.74 -4.91
CA PHE A 43 -4.03 -9.79 -4.09
C PHE A 43 -3.45 -8.40 -4.30
N LEU A 44 -4.28 -7.47 -4.77
CA LEU A 44 -3.92 -6.08 -4.96
C LEU A 44 -4.84 -5.21 -4.09
N PHE A 45 -4.29 -4.27 -3.34
CA PHE A 45 -5.10 -3.40 -2.50
C PHE A 45 -4.76 -1.92 -2.63
N LEU A 46 -5.80 -1.09 -2.59
CA LEU A 46 -5.68 0.36 -2.46
C LEU A 46 -5.40 0.69 -0.99
N ALA A 47 -4.21 1.19 -0.69
CA ALA A 47 -3.74 1.46 0.66
C ALA A 47 -4.23 2.85 1.15
N ASP A 48 -5.54 3.03 1.23
CA ASP A 48 -6.17 4.31 1.52
C ASP A 48 -5.98 4.79 2.96
N TYR A 49 -5.92 3.89 3.95
CA TYR A 49 -5.50 4.28 5.30
C TYR A 49 -4.03 4.73 5.35
N HIS A 50 -3.14 4.13 4.56
CA HIS A 50 -1.74 4.58 4.49
C HIS A 50 -1.61 5.97 3.87
N ALA A 51 -2.52 6.36 2.97
CA ALA A 51 -2.51 7.70 2.39
C ALA A 51 -2.74 8.80 3.44
N LEU A 52 -3.49 8.48 4.51
CA LEU A 52 -3.78 9.42 5.60
C LEU A 52 -2.55 9.86 6.38
N ILE A 53 -1.43 9.12 6.29
CA ILE A 53 -0.15 9.51 6.93
C ILE A 53 0.40 10.81 6.33
N LYS A 54 0.09 11.11 5.06
CA LYS A 54 0.63 12.26 4.33
C LYS A 54 -0.43 13.21 3.79
N ASN A 55 -1.64 12.72 3.54
CA ASN A 55 -2.72 13.50 2.96
C ASN A 55 -3.95 13.45 3.88
N HIS A 56 -4.26 14.60 4.48
CA HIS A 56 -5.38 14.74 5.41
C HIS A 56 -6.62 15.32 4.70
N ASP A 57 -6.56 15.59 3.40
CA ASP A 57 -7.73 16.02 2.61
C ASP A 57 -8.54 14.79 2.17
N PRO A 58 -9.74 14.55 2.75
CA PRO A 58 -10.54 13.37 2.44
C PRO A 58 -11.01 13.34 0.99
N ALA A 59 -11.25 14.49 0.36
CA ALA A 59 -11.71 14.56 -1.02
C ALA A 59 -10.60 14.09 -1.97
N GLN A 60 -9.35 14.48 -1.70
CA GLN A 60 -8.20 14.05 -2.48
C GLN A 60 -7.91 12.56 -2.33
N VAL A 61 -7.97 12.01 -1.11
CA VAL A 61 -7.77 10.57 -0.87
C VAL A 61 -8.85 9.74 -1.58
N HIS A 62 -10.11 10.19 -1.52
CA HIS A 62 -11.21 9.54 -2.22
C HIS A 62 -11.00 9.56 -3.75
N GLN A 63 -10.73 10.75 -4.31
CA GLN A 63 -10.52 10.93 -5.74
C GLN A 63 -9.35 10.08 -6.25
N SER A 64 -8.20 10.12 -5.57
CA SER A 64 -7.02 9.33 -5.93
C SER A 64 -7.31 7.83 -5.90
N SER A 65 -8.07 7.34 -4.90
CA SER A 65 -8.46 5.93 -4.81
C SER A 65 -9.28 5.49 -6.03
N VAL A 66 -10.24 6.31 -6.46
CA VAL A 66 -11.07 6.04 -7.65
C VAL A 66 -10.23 6.07 -8.93
N GLU A 67 -9.39 7.08 -9.11
CA GLU A 67 -8.53 7.22 -10.30
C GLU A 67 -7.56 6.06 -10.44
N ILE A 68 -6.93 5.64 -9.34
CA ILE A 68 -6.00 4.52 -9.32
C ILE A 68 -6.75 3.23 -9.63
N ALA A 69 -7.89 2.97 -8.99
CA ALA A 69 -8.70 1.79 -9.27
C ALA A 69 -9.09 1.71 -10.76
N ALA A 70 -9.61 2.80 -11.31
CA ALA A 70 -9.97 2.90 -12.71
C ALA A 70 -8.76 2.66 -13.63
N THR A 71 -7.60 3.19 -13.28
CA THR A 71 -6.35 3.01 -14.05
C THR A 71 -5.93 1.55 -14.10
N TRP A 72 -5.92 0.83 -12.97
CA TRP A 72 -5.56 -0.59 -12.92
C TRP A 72 -6.52 -1.45 -13.75
N LEU A 73 -7.83 -1.21 -13.62
CA LEU A 73 -8.87 -1.92 -14.40
C LEU A 73 -8.73 -1.63 -15.89
N ALA A 74 -8.57 -0.36 -16.28
CA ALA A 74 -8.41 0.05 -17.67
C ALA A 74 -7.15 -0.54 -18.33
N LEU A 75 -6.10 -0.77 -17.55
CA LEU A 75 -4.84 -1.35 -18.01
C LEU A 75 -4.83 -2.90 -18.00
N GLY A 76 -5.99 -3.52 -17.72
CA GLY A 76 -6.21 -4.94 -17.93
C GLY A 76 -6.07 -5.82 -16.69
N LEU A 77 -6.14 -5.24 -15.48
CA LEU A 77 -6.36 -6.02 -14.28
C LEU A 77 -7.75 -6.66 -14.33
N ASP A 78 -7.84 -7.98 -14.15
CA ASP A 78 -9.10 -8.73 -14.16
C ASP A 78 -9.53 -9.09 -12.73
N PRO A 79 -10.59 -8.46 -12.16
CA PRO A 79 -11.08 -8.77 -10.83
C PRO A 79 -11.64 -10.18 -10.65
N ALA A 80 -11.89 -10.91 -11.75
CA ALA A 80 -12.28 -12.32 -11.67
C ALA A 80 -11.08 -13.24 -11.36
N GLN A 81 -9.85 -12.77 -11.62
CA GLN A 81 -8.61 -13.52 -11.39
C GLN A 81 -7.81 -12.99 -10.20
N VAL A 82 -8.00 -11.73 -9.84
CA VAL A 82 -7.26 -11.03 -8.79
C VAL A 82 -8.20 -10.58 -7.70
N THR A 83 -7.83 -10.84 -6.44
CA THR A 83 -8.52 -10.20 -5.31
C THR A 83 -8.12 -8.74 -5.25
N PHE A 84 -8.97 -7.86 -5.76
CA PHE A 84 -8.74 -6.41 -5.80
C PHE A 84 -9.67 -5.69 -4.82
N TYR A 85 -9.10 -5.01 -3.82
CA TYR A 85 -9.87 -4.44 -2.71
C TYR A 85 -9.29 -3.13 -2.18
N ARG A 86 -10.04 -2.45 -1.33
CA ARG A 86 -9.61 -1.24 -0.63
C ARG A 86 -9.28 -1.58 0.82
N GLN A 87 -8.20 -1.04 1.36
CA GLN A 87 -7.72 -1.37 2.71
C GLN A 87 -8.80 -1.07 3.76
N SER A 88 -9.48 0.08 3.66
CA SER A 88 -10.56 0.46 4.58
C SER A 88 -11.80 -0.42 4.55
N ASP A 89 -11.99 -1.25 3.51
CA ASP A 89 -13.14 -2.16 3.41
C ASP A 89 -12.91 -3.51 4.12
N VAL A 90 -11.72 -3.74 4.67
CA VAL A 90 -11.37 -4.99 5.37
C VAL A 90 -11.08 -4.67 6.85
N PRO A 91 -12.08 -4.76 7.74
CA PRO A 91 -11.94 -4.37 9.14
C PRO A 91 -10.90 -5.22 9.88
N ASP A 92 -10.72 -6.48 9.48
CA ASP A 92 -9.73 -7.42 10.03
C ASP A 92 -8.30 -6.86 9.99
N ILE A 93 -7.98 -6.01 9.00
CA ILE A 93 -6.66 -5.36 8.89
C ILE A 93 -6.40 -4.49 10.11
N THR A 94 -7.39 -3.70 10.55
CA THR A 94 -7.23 -2.78 11.68
C THR A 94 -7.10 -3.52 13.01
N GLU A 95 -7.87 -4.61 13.19
CA GLU A 95 -7.76 -5.48 14.36
C GLU A 95 -6.41 -6.20 14.42
N LEU A 96 -5.97 -6.79 13.29
CA LEU A 96 -4.68 -7.45 13.21
C LEU A 96 -3.52 -6.47 13.45
N THR A 97 -3.64 -5.24 12.95
CA THR A 97 -2.64 -4.18 13.18
C THR A 97 -2.43 -3.96 14.67
N TRP A 98 -3.52 -3.86 15.44
CA TRP A 98 -3.44 -3.69 16.89
C TRP A 98 -2.71 -4.84 17.58
N ILE A 99 -3.04 -6.08 17.23
CA ILE A 99 -2.39 -7.28 17.79
C ILE A 99 -0.89 -7.26 17.47
N LEU A 100 -0.51 -6.96 16.23
CA LEU A 100 0.89 -6.87 15.81
C LEU A 100 1.64 -5.73 16.48
N THR A 101 0.99 -4.58 16.73
CA THR A 101 1.56 -3.47 17.49
C THR A 101 1.97 -3.92 18.90
N CYS A 102 1.12 -4.67 19.60
CA CYS A 102 1.45 -5.21 20.93
C CYS A 102 2.65 -6.18 20.92
N TRP A 103 2.96 -6.78 19.76
CA TRP A 103 4.07 -7.72 19.59
C TRP A 103 5.30 -7.09 18.94
N THR A 104 5.22 -5.82 18.55
CA THR A 104 6.29 -5.13 17.85
C THR A 104 7.10 -4.27 18.83
N ALA A 105 8.38 -4.57 18.98
CA ALA A 105 9.26 -3.78 19.82
C ALA A 105 9.39 -2.34 19.31
N LYS A 106 9.25 -1.35 20.20
CA LYS A 106 9.47 0.08 19.86
C LYS A 106 10.78 0.32 19.12
N GLY A 107 11.85 -0.35 19.53
CA GLY A 107 13.16 -0.23 18.90
C GLY A 107 13.18 -0.62 17.42
N LEU A 108 12.28 -1.51 16.97
CA LEU A 108 12.13 -1.83 15.55
C LEU A 108 11.57 -0.63 14.77
N MET A 109 10.56 0.06 15.33
CA MET A 109 9.97 1.26 14.73
C MET A 109 10.96 2.43 14.72
N ASN A 110 11.75 2.61 15.79
CA ASN A 110 12.81 3.63 15.83
C ASN A 110 13.86 3.45 14.71
N ARG A 111 14.01 2.23 14.16
CA ARG A 111 14.97 1.94 13.09
C ARG A 111 14.36 1.96 11.70
N ALA A 112 13.06 2.22 11.57
CA ALA A 112 12.40 2.31 10.27
C ALA A 112 13.04 3.43 9.44
N HIS A 113 13.35 3.15 8.17
CA HIS A 113 14.07 4.07 7.30
C HIS A 113 13.36 5.42 7.15
N ALA A 114 12.03 5.42 6.98
CA ALA A 114 11.25 6.64 6.86
C ALA A 114 11.29 7.49 8.13
N TYR A 115 11.12 6.87 9.31
CA TYR A 115 11.22 7.56 10.60
C TYR A 115 12.61 8.15 10.82
N LYS A 116 13.67 7.37 10.62
CA LYS A 116 15.05 7.85 10.76
C LYS A 116 15.37 9.02 9.83
N ALA A 117 14.85 8.99 8.60
CA ALA A 117 15.05 10.08 7.65
C ALA A 117 14.37 11.37 8.15
N ALA A 118 13.14 11.27 8.68
CA ALA A 118 12.44 12.41 9.27
C ALA A 118 13.18 12.97 10.50
N VAL A 119 13.64 12.10 11.41
CA VAL A 119 14.45 12.50 12.57
C VAL A 119 15.71 13.23 12.14
N GLN A 120 16.45 12.71 11.15
CA GLN A 120 17.65 13.36 10.63
C GLN A 120 17.35 14.77 10.09
N THR A 121 16.25 14.93 9.34
CA THR A 121 15.81 16.24 8.85
C THR A 121 15.47 17.21 9.99
N ASN A 122 14.80 16.71 11.04
CA ASN A 122 14.46 17.53 12.21
C ASN A 122 15.71 17.94 13.00
N GLU A 123 16.67 17.03 13.19
CA GLU A 123 17.94 17.32 13.86
C GLU A 123 18.75 18.39 13.10
N GLU A 124 18.80 18.30 11.76
CA GLU A 124 19.46 19.31 10.91
C GLU A 124 18.77 20.68 10.98
N ALA A 125 17.46 20.70 11.20
CA ALA A 125 16.68 21.92 11.38
C ALA A 125 16.77 22.50 12.81
N GLY A 126 17.36 21.76 13.76
CA GLY A 126 17.38 22.13 15.18
C GLY A 126 16.02 21.99 15.86
N GLU A 127 15.12 21.20 15.29
CA GLU A 127 13.78 20.92 15.81
C GLU A 127 13.79 19.69 16.73
N ASP A 128 12.66 19.44 17.41
CA ASP A 128 12.44 18.20 18.14
C ASP A 128 12.49 16.99 17.19
N ASN A 129 13.11 15.88 17.63
CA ASN A 129 13.29 14.69 16.79
C ASN A 129 11.96 14.16 16.23
N ASP A 130 10.86 14.29 16.98
CA ASP A 130 9.54 13.82 16.60
C ASP A 130 8.65 14.95 16.00
N PHE A 131 9.22 16.13 15.70
CA PHE A 131 8.49 17.22 15.06
C PHE A 131 7.81 16.77 13.75
N GLY A 132 6.49 16.92 13.67
CA GLY A 132 5.71 16.55 12.48
C GLY A 132 5.62 15.05 12.20
N ILE A 133 6.05 14.18 13.13
CA ILE A 133 5.91 12.72 13.01
C ILE A 133 4.56 12.30 13.61
N THR A 134 3.68 11.76 12.78
CA THR A 134 2.31 11.34 13.13
C THR A 134 1.99 9.94 12.62
#